data_AF-K1KAA7-F1
#
_entry.id   AF-K1KAA7-F1
#
_cell.length_a   1.000
_cell.length_b   1.000
_cell.length_c   1.000
_cell.angle_alpha   90.00
_cell.angle_beta   90.00
_cell.angle_gamma   90.00
#
_symmetry.space_group_name_H-M   'P 1'
#
loop_
_entity.id
_entity.type
_entity.pdbx_description
1 polymer ?
#
loop_
_entity_poly.entity_id
_entity_poly.type
_entity_poly.pdbx_seq_one_letter_code
_entity_poly.pdbx_strand_id
1 'polypeptide(L)'
;MQRIIGSLLAVALWLTVWLSPLLLTMAAGCLLVWAVQGDDYLVMHLRTVLLIAGAIGLLPALWLTERVRRRHGVLNFYAMLMNNRELNRPGSQSR
;
A
#
# COMPACT_ATOMS: atom_id res chain seq x y z
N MET A 1 -24.75 1.03 -11.90
CA MET A 1 -23.79 -0.09 -11.69
C MET A 1 -22.32 0.33 -11.81
N GLN A 2 -21.92 1.10 -12.83
CA GLN A 2 -20.51 1.52 -13.04
C GLN A 2 -19.85 2.22 -11.83
N ARG A 3 -20.64 2.96 -11.03
CA ARG A 3 -20.15 3.66 -9.83
C ARG A 3 -19.72 2.73 -8.70
N ILE A 4 -20.36 1.57 -8.56
CA ILE A 4 -20.04 0.53 -7.56
C ILE A 4 -18.78 -0.23 -7.99
N ILE A 5 -18.67 -0.53 -9.29
CA ILE A 5 -17.50 -1.18 -9.87
C ILE A 5 -16.26 -0.28 -9.69
N GLY A 6 -16.39 1.02 -9.99
CA GLY A 6 -15.31 1.98 -9.77
C GLY A 6 -14.87 2.09 -8.31
N SER A 7 -15.80 2.08 -7.36
CA SER A 7 -15.43 2.09 -5.93
C SER A 7 -14.77 0.79 -5.49
N LEU A 8 -15.24 -0.36 -5.97
CA LEU A 8 -14.67 -1.67 -5.62
C LEU A 8 -13.24 -1.80 -6.16
N LEU A 9 -13.01 -1.35 -7.39
CA LEU A 9 -11.70 -1.35 -8.04
C LEU A 9 -10.73 -0.39 -7.36
N ALA A 10 -11.21 0.79 -6.95
CA ALA A 10 -10.43 1.73 -6.16
C ALA A 10 -10.02 1.15 -4.80
N VAL A 11 -10.93 0.45 -4.11
CA VAL A 11 -10.63 -0.23 -2.83
C VAL A 11 -9.64 -1.37 -3.04
N ALA A 12 -9.79 -2.17 -4.11
CA ALA A 12 -8.86 -3.25 -4.43
C ALA A 12 -7.45 -2.72 -4.73
N LEU A 13 -7.34 -1.69 -5.58
CA LEU A 13 -6.07 -1.02 -5.87
C LEU A 13 -5.46 -0.43 -4.59
N TRP A 14 -6.29 0.20 -3.76
CA TRP A 14 -5.86 0.76 -2.49
C TRP A 14 -5.31 -0.30 -1.55
N LEU A 15 -6.00 -1.44 -1.42
CA LEU A 15 -5.55 -2.61 -0.68
C LEU A 15 -4.22 -3.14 -1.23
N THR A 16 -4.06 -3.24 -2.55
CA THR A 16 -2.78 -3.70 -3.14
C THR A 16 -1.62 -2.74 -2.88
N VAL A 17 -1.88 -1.43 -2.92
CA VAL A 17 -0.89 -0.40 -2.60
C VAL A 17 -0.54 -0.41 -1.10
N TRP A 18 -1.49 -0.75 -0.23
CA TRP A 18 -1.26 -1.00 1.19
C TRP A 18 -0.48 -2.28 1.46
N LEU A 19 -0.77 -3.34 0.71
CA LEU A 19 -0.16 -4.64 0.89
C LEU A 19 1.31 -4.66 0.46
N SER A 20 1.64 -3.90 -0.59
CA SER A 20 2.99 -3.81 -1.15
C SER A 20 4.08 -3.41 -0.13
N PRO A 21 3.99 -2.29 0.61
CA PRO A 21 5.00 -1.91 1.61
C PRO A 21 5.08 -2.90 2.77
N LEU A 22 3.97 -3.56 3.12
CA LEU A 22 3.91 -4.56 4.18
C LEU A 22 4.65 -5.85 3.76
N LEU A 23 4.41 -6.32 2.54
CA LEU A 23 5.14 -7.45 1.95
C LEU A 23 6.62 -7.13 1.76
N LEU A 24 6.94 -5.91 1.32
CA LEU A 24 8.31 -5.48 1.06
C LEU A 24 9.13 -5.37 2.35
N THR A 25 8.53 -4.85 3.42
CA THR A 25 9.18 -4.83 4.75
C THR A 25 9.33 -6.21 5.35
N MET A 26 8.35 -7.10 5.18
CA MET A 26 8.50 -8.52 5.57
C MET A 26 9.61 -9.23 4.81
N ALA A 27 9.69 -9.05 3.49
CA ALA A 27 10.75 -9.61 2.66
C ALA A 27 12.12 -9.05 3.05
N ALA A 28 12.22 -7.73 3.23
CA ALA A 28 13.46 -7.08 3.68
C ALA A 28 13.87 -7.54 5.09
N GLY A 29 12.93 -7.70 6.01
CA GLY A 29 13.18 -8.22 7.36
C GLY A 29 13.68 -9.66 7.32
N CYS A 30 13.09 -10.50 6.48
CA CYS A 30 13.57 -11.88 6.29
C CYS A 30 14.98 -11.90 5.68
N LEU A 31 15.24 -11.11 4.64
CA LEU A 31 16.56 -11.02 4.01
C LEU A 31 17.63 -10.50 4.95
N LEU A 32 17.31 -9.50 5.79
CA LEU A 32 18.24 -8.92 6.75
C LEU A 32 18.58 -9.93 7.85
N VAL A 33 17.58 -10.63 8.40
CA VAL A 33 17.82 -11.67 9.42
C VAL A 33 18.58 -12.85 8.82
N TRP A 34 18.23 -13.27 7.61
CA TRP A 34 18.99 -14.29 6.88
C TRP A 34 20.45 -13.87 6.66
N ALA A 35 20.70 -12.63 6.23
CA ALA A 35 22.05 -12.12 5.97
C ALA A 35 22.91 -11.96 7.23
N VAL A 36 22.31 -11.64 8.39
CA VAL A 36 23.04 -11.36 9.64
C VAL A 36 23.13 -12.58 10.55
N GLN A 37 22.06 -13.37 10.67
CA GLN A 37 21.91 -14.44 11.66
C GLN A 37 21.84 -15.84 11.03
N GLY A 38 21.75 -15.94 9.70
CA GLY A 38 21.68 -17.20 8.98
C GLY A 38 20.29 -17.85 8.98
N ASP A 39 20.19 -18.97 8.28
CA ASP A 39 18.91 -19.61 7.94
C ASP A 39 18.25 -20.27 9.16
N ASP A 40 19.04 -20.93 10.01
CA ASP A 40 18.53 -21.64 11.20
C ASP A 40 17.82 -20.70 12.17
N TYR A 41 18.35 -19.49 12.34
CA TYR A 41 17.74 -18.48 13.20
C TYR A 41 16.45 -17.91 12.60
N LEU A 42 16.43 -17.71 11.27
CA LEU A 42 15.26 -17.21 10.55
C LEU A 42 14.10 -18.19 10.65
N VAL A 43 14.34 -19.49 10.46
CA VAL A 43 13.30 -20.52 10.53
C VAL A 43 12.77 -20.66 11.96
N MET A 44 13.67 -20.63 12.95
CA MET A 44 13.29 -20.76 14.36
C MET A 44 12.49 -19.55 14.88
N HIS A 45 12.77 -18.34 14.39
CA HIS A 45 12.12 -17.10 14.84
C HIS A 45 11.24 -16.43 13.77
N LEU A 46 10.85 -17.16 12.73
CA LEU A 46 10.13 -16.64 11.56
C LEU A 46 8.93 -15.79 11.95
N ARG A 47 8.15 -16.28 12.93
CA ARG A 47 6.94 -15.60 13.41
C ARG A 47 7.26 -14.25 14.06
N THR A 48 8.31 -14.18 14.85
CA THR A 48 8.76 -12.96 15.53
C THR A 48 9.35 -11.96 14.53
N VAL A 49 10.14 -12.45 13.57
CA VAL A 49 10.71 -11.64 12.48
C VAL A 49 9.59 -11.03 11.64
N LEU A 50 8.58 -11.82 11.27
CA LEU A 50 7.39 -11.35 10.55
C LEU A 50 6.59 -10.32 11.35
N LEU A 51 6.40 -10.52 12.66
CA LEU A 51 5.68 -9.56 13.51
C LEU A 51 6.42 -8.23 13.61
N ILE A 52 7.74 -8.25 13.81
CA ILE A 52 8.57 -7.03 13.89
C ILE A 52 8.60 -6.33 12.53
N ALA A 53 8.86 -7.07 11.45
CA ALA A 53 8.89 -6.52 10.10
C ALA A 53 7.53 -5.96 9.68
N GLY A 54 6.43 -6.62 10.03
CA GLY A 54 5.07 -6.14 9.81
C GLY A 54 4.74 -4.89 10.63
N ALA A 55 5.18 -4.83 11.89
CA ALA A 55 5.03 -3.63 12.73
C ALA A 55 5.82 -2.43 12.15
N ILE A 56 7.03 -2.67 11.65
CA ILE A 56 7.84 -1.65 10.97
C ILE A 56 7.17 -1.25 9.64
N GLY A 57 6.62 -2.21 8.89
CA GLY A 57 5.87 -1.99 7.65
C GLY A 57 4.57 -1.21 7.81
N LEU A 58 4.02 -1.18 9.02
CA LEU A 58 2.81 -0.43 9.35
C LEU A 58 3.05 1.09 9.30
N LEU A 59 4.26 1.55 9.65
CA LEU A 59 4.64 2.96 9.59
C LEU A 59 4.60 3.55 8.16
N PRO A 60 5.29 2.98 7.16
CA PRO A 60 5.19 3.46 5.78
C PRO A 60 3.80 3.26 5.20
N ALA A 61 3.04 2.21 5.61
CA ALA A 61 1.65 2.04 5.17
C ALA A 61 0.73 3.16 5.68
N LEU A 62 0.82 3.52 6.97
CA LEU A 62 0.09 4.66 7.54
C LEU A 62 0.51 5.99 6.89
N TRP A 63 1.82 6.17 6.68
CA TRP A 63 2.34 7.36 6.02
C TRP A 63 1.86 7.49 4.57
N LEU A 64 1.85 6.40 3.81
CA LEU A 64 1.37 6.39 2.42
C LEU A 64 -0.12 6.74 2.36
N THR A 65 -0.89 6.26 3.33
CA THR A 65 -2.32 6.55 3.47
C THR A 65 -2.57 8.02 3.69
N GLU A 66 -1.83 8.59 4.63
CA GLU A 66 -1.92 10.01 4.93
C GLU A 66 -1.44 10.87 3.75
N ARG A 67 -0.39 10.43 3.05
CA ARG A 67 0.15 11.12 1.88
C ARG A 67 -0.81 11.13 0.70
N VAL A 68 -1.47 10.01 0.40
CA VAL A 68 -2.47 9.96 -0.68
C VAL A 68 -3.73 10.72 -0.30
N ARG A 69 -4.16 10.64 0.97
CA ARG A 69 -5.27 11.46 1.49
C ARG A 69 -4.98 12.95 1.33
N ARG A 70 -3.75 13.39 1.62
CA ARG A 70 -3.36 14.81 1.52
C ARG A 70 -3.09 15.29 0.09
N ARG A 71 -2.53 14.46 -0.80
CA ARG A 71 -2.07 14.92 -2.12
C ARG A 71 -3.01 14.68 -3.29
N HIS A 72 -3.76 13.58 -3.30
CA HIS A 72 -4.52 13.19 -4.50
C HIS A 72 -5.99 12.89 -4.18
N GLY A 73 -6.30 12.32 -3.03
CA GLY A 73 -7.59 11.64 -2.87
C GLY A 73 -7.63 10.39 -3.77
N VAL A 74 -8.21 9.31 -3.26
CA VAL A 74 -8.16 7.99 -3.91
C VAL A 74 -8.70 8.02 -5.36
N LEU A 75 -9.66 8.91 -5.64
CA LEU A 75 -10.23 9.16 -6.96
C LEU A 75 -9.23 9.76 -7.97
N ASN A 76 -8.36 10.67 -7.54
CA ASN A 76 -7.40 11.31 -8.45
C ASN A 76 -6.23 10.40 -8.79
N PHE A 77 -5.87 9.51 -7.86
CA PHE A 77 -4.86 8.47 -8.10
C PHE A 77 -5.39 7.41 -9.07
N TYR A 78 -6.66 7.04 -8.93
CA TYR A 78 -7.37 6.20 -9.90
C TYR A 78 -7.45 6.86 -11.29
N ALA A 79 -7.79 8.15 -11.34
CA ALA A 79 -7.82 8.94 -12.59
C ALA A 79 -6.46 8.97 -13.29
N MET A 80 -5.39 9.14 -12.51
CA MET A 80 -4.01 9.16 -13.00
C MET A 80 -3.57 7.78 -13.52
N LEU A 81 -3.91 6.69 -12.81
CA LEU A 81 -3.57 5.33 -13.22
C LEU A 81 -4.32 4.90 -14.49
N MET A 82 -5.56 5.33 -14.63
CA MET A 82 -6.39 5.04 -15.80
C MET A 82 -6.21 6.04 -16.95
N ASN A 83 -5.25 6.98 -16.82
CA ASN A 83 -5.00 8.09 -17.74
C ASN A 83 -6.29 8.82 -18.18
N ASN A 84 -7.28 8.89 -17.30
CA ASN A 84 -8.59 9.44 -17.59
C ASN A 84 -8.64 10.88 -17.08
N ARG A 85 -8.47 11.84 -18.01
CA ARG A 85 -8.51 13.29 -17.73
C ARG A 85 -9.84 13.77 -17.14
N GLU A 86 -10.94 13.06 -17.40
CA GLU A 86 -12.28 13.47 -16.93
C GLU A 86 -12.45 13.32 -15.41
N LEU A 87 -11.79 12.33 -14.79
CA LEU A 87 -11.79 12.12 -13.34
C LEU A 87 -10.70 12.93 -12.61
N ASN A 88 -9.75 13.51 -13.36
CA ASN A 88 -8.65 14.33 -12.83
C ASN A 88 -9.03 15.82 -12.68
N ARG A 89 -10.28 16.20 -13.01
CA ARG A 89 -10.80 17.54 -12.77
C ARG A 89 -11.41 17.59 -11.35
N PRO A 90 -10.80 18.29 -10.39
CA PRO A 90 -11.50 18.62 -9.16
C PRO A 90 -12.58 19.63 -9.55
N GLY A 91 -13.82 19.15 -9.65
CA GLY A 91 -15.01 19.98 -9.80
C GLY A 91 -14.93 21.02 -10.92
N SER A 92 -15.36 20.63 -12.13
CA SER A 92 -16.26 21.55 -12.84
C SER A 92 -17.53 21.63 -11.99
N GLN A 93 -17.51 22.50 -10.98
CA GLN A 93 -18.73 23.06 -10.41
C GLN A 93 -19.54 23.56 -11.60
N SER A 94 -20.59 22.81 -11.93
CA SER A 94 -21.73 23.33 -12.65
C SER A 94 -22.40 24.34 -11.73
N ARG A 95 -21.94 25.59 -11.76
CA ARG A 95 -22.78 26.79 -11.84
C ARG A 95 -21.95 28.02 -12.11
#